data_AF-A0A2A4JNW8-F1
#
_entry.id   AF-A0A2A4JNW8-F1
#
_cell.length_a   1.000
_cell.length_b   1.000
_cell.length_c   1.000
_cell.angle_alpha   90.00
_cell.angle_beta   90.00
_cell.angle_gamma   90.00
#
_symmetry.space_group_name_H-M   'P 1'
#
loop_
_entity.id
_entity.type
_entity.pdbx_description
1 polymer ?
#
loop_
_entity_poly.entity_id
_entity_poly.type
_entity_poly.pdbx_seq_one_letter_code
_entity_poly.pdbx_strand_id
1 'polypeptide(L)'
;MVSAENSFSPTDLFHYAEMLLKESKLREANIQHNSNNYSWLSSRTGQNEDWKINKELNRLKPMIQKLSSENCAKIAVKLDSMTEEVELSSTAVLNIFRKLLEEQTNIQLMDKNVIKAKERGLKKNRFNKVHPVLVPDGRQPTVSFILYT
;
A
#
# COMPACT_ATOMS: atom_id res chain seq x y z
N MET A 1 17.21 27.62 -1.16
CA MET A 1 17.06 26.91 -2.44
C MET A 1 16.99 25.43 -2.10
N VAL A 2 15.84 24.80 -2.27
CA VAL A 2 15.61 23.40 -1.87
C VAL A 2 16.03 22.53 -3.06
N SER A 3 17.15 21.82 -2.93
CA SER A 3 17.68 20.92 -3.97
C SER A 3 16.70 19.76 -4.19
N ALA A 4 16.19 19.64 -5.40
CA ALA A 4 15.09 18.75 -5.77
C ALA A 4 15.54 17.52 -6.59
N GLU A 5 16.73 16.95 -6.32
CA GLU A 5 17.29 15.90 -7.21
C GLU A 5 17.52 14.51 -6.58
N ASN A 6 17.28 14.32 -5.28
CA ASN A 6 17.45 13.01 -4.61
C ASN A 6 16.12 12.42 -4.08
N SER A 7 15.07 12.41 -4.89
CA SER A 7 13.82 11.74 -4.50
C SER A 7 13.80 10.29 -4.97
N PHE A 8 13.79 9.34 -4.04
CA PHE A 8 13.66 7.92 -4.35
C PHE A 8 12.31 7.62 -5.02
N SER A 9 12.35 7.26 -6.30
CA SER A 9 11.17 7.16 -7.15
C SER A 9 10.52 5.77 -7.08
N PRO A 10 9.26 5.63 -7.55
CA PRO A 10 8.62 4.31 -7.73
C PRO A 10 9.41 3.37 -8.64
N THR A 11 10.14 3.91 -9.62
CA THR A 11 11.02 3.11 -10.48
C THR A 11 12.23 2.62 -9.71
N ASP A 12 12.79 3.41 -8.80
CA ASP A 12 13.94 2.99 -7.98
C ASP A 12 13.54 1.88 -7.03
N LEU A 13 12.36 1.98 -6.40
CA LEU A 13 11.83 0.91 -5.56
C LEU A 13 11.65 -0.40 -6.33
N PHE A 14 11.14 -0.30 -7.56
CA PHE A 14 10.93 -1.48 -8.40
C PHE A 14 12.26 -2.15 -8.77
N HIS A 15 13.27 -1.38 -9.18
CA HIS A 15 14.61 -1.89 -9.48
C HIS A 15 15.28 -2.47 -8.24
N TYR A 16 15.09 -1.84 -7.07
CA TYR A 16 15.60 -2.34 -5.80
C TYR A 16 15.01 -3.72 -5.46
N ALA A 17 13.69 -3.88 -5.59
CA ALA A 17 13.04 -5.17 -5.40
C ALA A 17 13.51 -6.22 -6.42
N GLU A 18 13.72 -5.85 -7.69
CA GLU A 18 14.29 -6.74 -8.69
C GLU A 18 15.72 -7.18 -8.33
N MET A 19 16.54 -6.27 -7.83
CA MET A 19 17.91 -6.54 -7.41
C MET A 19 17.93 -7.55 -6.26
N LEU A 20 17.15 -7.30 -5.20
CA LEU A 20 17.03 -8.23 -4.06
C LEU A 20 16.54 -9.62 -4.48
N LEU A 21 15.59 -9.68 -5.42
CA LEU A 21 15.10 -10.96 -5.93
C LEU A 21 16.17 -11.69 -6.75
N LYS A 22 17.01 -10.97 -7.51
CA LYS A 22 18.13 -11.60 -8.23
C LYS A 22 19.21 -12.10 -7.27
N GLU A 23 19.52 -11.33 -6.24
CA GLU A 23 20.52 -11.70 -5.24
C GLU A 23 20.10 -12.94 -4.44
N SER A 24 18.87 -12.93 -3.91
CA SER A 24 18.32 -14.08 -3.19
C SER A 24 18.29 -15.36 -4.03
N LYS A 25 17.99 -15.25 -5.33
CA LYS A 25 18.04 -16.39 -6.26
C LYS A 25 19.45 -16.91 -6.51
N LEU A 26 20.43 -16.03 -6.72
CA LEU A 26 21.82 -16.45 -6.88
C LEU A 26 22.30 -17.22 -5.65
N ARG A 27 21.88 -16.77 -4.47
CA ARG A 27 22.14 -17.44 -3.20
C ARG A 27 21.49 -18.82 -3.12
N GLU A 28 20.21 -18.93 -3.46
CA GLU A 28 19.48 -20.21 -3.54
C GLU A 28 20.12 -21.19 -4.53
N ALA A 29 20.51 -20.71 -5.71
CA ALA A 29 21.16 -21.52 -6.73
C ALA A 29 22.50 -22.08 -6.24
N ASN A 30 23.32 -21.26 -5.55
CA ASN A 30 24.58 -21.71 -4.97
C ASN A 30 24.37 -22.78 -3.89
N ILE A 31 23.35 -22.63 -3.04
CA ILE A 31 23.01 -23.62 -2.01
C ILE A 31 22.59 -24.94 -2.67
N GLN A 32 21.72 -24.90 -3.68
CA GLN A 32 21.25 -26.09 -4.40
C GLN A 32 22.37 -26.79 -5.17
N HIS A 33 23.30 -26.03 -5.77
CA HIS A 33 24.46 -26.59 -6.45
C HIS A 33 25.42 -27.32 -5.49
N ASN A 34 25.57 -26.82 -4.26
CA ASN A 34 26.40 -27.47 -3.24
C ASN A 34 25.71 -28.66 -2.57
N SER A 35 24.37 -28.70 -2.55
CA SER A 35 23.63 -29.80 -1.90
C SER A 35 23.37 -30.99 -2.83
N ASN A 36 23.29 -30.77 -4.15
CA ASN A 36 22.83 -31.78 -5.10
C ASN A 36 23.90 -32.14 -6.14
N ASN A 37 24.24 -33.43 -6.21
CA ASN A 37 25.16 -33.99 -7.21
C ASN A 37 24.59 -34.03 -8.64
N TYR A 38 23.34 -33.60 -8.84
CA TYR A 38 22.63 -33.66 -10.13
C TYR A 38 22.12 -32.28 -10.55
N SER A 39 23.03 -31.43 -11.02
CA SER A 39 22.77 -30.03 -11.41
C SER A 39 21.68 -29.86 -12.48
N TRP A 40 21.51 -30.85 -13.37
CA TRP A 40 20.54 -30.81 -14.45
C TRP A 40 19.08 -30.97 -13.98
N LEU A 41 18.84 -31.58 -12.82
CA LEU A 41 17.51 -31.68 -12.22
C LEU A 41 17.06 -30.33 -11.64
N SER A 42 18.01 -29.55 -11.09
CA SER A 42 17.78 -28.24 -10.49
C SER A 42 17.43 -27.17 -11.53
N SER A 43 18.01 -27.25 -12.73
CA SER A 43 17.84 -26.23 -13.78
C SER A 43 16.40 -26.09 -14.27
N ARG A 44 15.62 -27.18 -14.29
CA ARG A 44 14.25 -27.17 -14.84
C ARG A 44 13.21 -26.64 -13.85
N THR A 45 13.45 -26.81 -12.55
CA THR A 45 12.60 -26.26 -11.48
C THR A 45 12.83 -24.76 -11.32
N GLY A 46 14.08 -24.29 -11.38
CA GLY A 46 14.41 -22.87 -11.24
C GLY A 46 13.75 -21.97 -12.29
N GLN A 47 13.74 -22.37 -13.57
CA GLN A 47 13.14 -21.56 -14.64
C GLN A 47 11.63 -21.33 -14.49
N ASN A 48 10.90 -22.31 -13.96
CA ASN A 48 9.46 -22.18 -13.74
C ASN A 48 9.13 -21.26 -12.55
N GLU A 49 9.96 -21.30 -11.51
CA GLU A 49 9.82 -20.41 -10.35
C GLU A 49 10.19 -18.97 -10.71
N ASP A 50 11.22 -18.77 -11.55
CA ASP A 50 11.64 -17.47 -12.04
C ASP A 50 10.52 -16.74 -12.78
N TRP A 51 9.88 -17.44 -13.71
CA TRP A 51 8.73 -16.91 -14.43
C TRP A 51 7.60 -16.48 -13.48
N LYS A 52 7.28 -17.30 -12.48
CA LYS A 52 6.24 -17.00 -11.49
C LYS A 52 6.60 -15.76 -10.67
N ILE A 53 7.82 -15.69 -10.14
CA ILE A 53 8.30 -14.56 -9.33
C ILE A 53 8.25 -13.25 -10.13
N ASN A 54 8.76 -13.27 -11.37
CA ASN A 54 8.74 -12.09 -12.24
C ASN A 54 7.30 -11.67 -12.59
N LYS A 55 6.40 -12.63 -12.83
CA LYS A 55 4.99 -12.33 -13.07
C LYS A 55 4.32 -11.69 -11.86
N GLU A 56 4.59 -12.19 -10.65
CA GLU A 56 4.05 -11.61 -9.43
C GLU A 56 4.62 -10.21 -9.15
N LEU A 57 5.91 -9.98 -9.37
CA LEU A 57 6.51 -8.65 -9.23
C LEU A 57 5.88 -7.63 -10.20
N ASN A 58 5.66 -8.04 -11.45
CA ASN A 58 4.99 -7.20 -12.44
C ASN A 58 3.54 -6.87 -12.06
N ARG A 59 2.85 -7.74 -11.32
CA ARG A 59 1.51 -7.44 -10.78
C ARG A 59 1.53 -6.37 -9.69
N LEU A 60 2.64 -6.21 -8.98
CA LEU A 60 2.81 -5.18 -7.93
C LEU A 60 3.16 -3.81 -8.51
N LYS A 61 3.66 -3.75 -9.75
CA LYS A 61 4.01 -2.50 -10.46
C LYS A 61 2.95 -1.39 -10.38
N PRO A 62 1.66 -1.61 -10.67
CA PRO A 62 0.64 -0.56 -10.54
C PRO A 62 0.42 -0.05 -9.11
N MET A 63 0.75 -0.85 -8.10
CA MET A 63 0.67 -0.44 -6.69
C MET A 63 1.84 0.46 -6.32
N ILE A 64 3.04 0.11 -6.79
CA ILE A 64 4.27 0.89 -6.60
C ILE A 64 4.16 2.26 -7.26
N GLN A 65 3.62 2.33 -8.49
CA GLN A 65 3.44 3.60 -9.22
C GLN A 65 2.53 4.62 -8.51
N LYS A 66 1.70 4.18 -7.56
CA LYS A 66 0.80 5.07 -6.79
C LYS A 66 1.45 5.62 -5.52
N LEU A 67 2.65 5.17 -5.18
CA LEU A 67 3.35 5.61 -3.97
C LEU A 67 4.04 6.96 -4.19
N SER A 68 4.08 7.76 -3.12
CA SER A 68 4.96 8.92 -3.05
C SER A 68 6.41 8.47 -2.88
N SER A 69 7.35 9.34 -3.24
CA SER A 69 8.78 9.09 -3.11
C SER A 69 9.20 8.75 -1.67
N GLU A 70 8.65 9.46 -0.69
CA GLU A 70 8.86 9.18 0.74
C GLU A 70 8.43 7.77 1.13
N ASN A 71 7.27 7.32 0.63
CA ASN A 71 6.77 5.99 0.92
C ASN A 71 7.58 4.92 0.23
N CYS A 72 8.07 5.19 -0.99
CA CYS A 72 9.00 4.31 -1.67
C CYS A 72 10.28 4.11 -0.85
N ALA A 73 10.88 5.19 -0.33
CA ALA A 73 12.08 5.11 0.49
C ALA A 73 11.85 4.33 1.79
N LYS A 74 10.73 4.60 2.49
CA LYS A 74 10.36 3.86 3.71
C LYS A 74 10.24 2.36 3.48
N ILE A 75 9.61 1.96 2.36
CA ILE A 75 9.46 0.54 2.01
C ILE A 75 10.82 -0.08 1.68
N ALA A 76 11.68 0.62 0.94
CA ALA A 76 13.02 0.11 0.62
C ALA A 76 13.84 -0.15 1.89
N VAL A 77 13.88 0.80 2.82
CA VAL A 77 14.60 0.67 4.10
C VAL A 77 14.03 -0.47 4.96
N LYS A 78 12.70 -0.58 5.05
CA LYS A 78 12.06 -1.65 5.83
C LYS A 78 12.29 -3.02 5.20
N LEU A 79 12.28 -3.10 3.86
CA LEU A 79 12.61 -4.32 3.15
C LEU A 79 14.05 -4.75 3.42
N ASP A 80 14.99 -3.81 3.34
CA ASP A 80 16.42 -4.02 3.60
C ASP A 80 16.67 -4.59 5.00
N SER A 81 16.10 -3.94 6.03
CA SER A 81 16.23 -4.38 7.43
C SER A 81 15.70 -5.80 7.66
N MET A 82 14.67 -6.22 6.92
CA MET A 82 14.10 -7.56 7.03
C MET A 82 14.89 -8.61 6.25
N THR A 83 15.67 -8.20 5.25
CA THR A 83 16.51 -9.08 4.43
C THR A 83 17.94 -9.24 4.97
N GLU A 84 18.46 -8.27 5.74
CA GLU A 84 19.77 -8.39 6.37
C GLU A 84 19.79 -9.39 7.53
N GLU A 85 18.72 -9.46 8.32
CA GLU A 85 18.67 -10.30 9.54
C GLU A 85 18.36 -11.78 9.27
N VAL A 86 17.79 -12.10 8.10
CA VAL A 86 17.29 -13.45 7.79
C VAL A 86 17.69 -13.84 6.37
N GLU A 87 18.33 -15.00 6.24
CA GLU A 87 18.55 -15.63 4.94
C GLU A 87 17.21 -16.03 4.31
N LEU A 88 16.63 -15.10 3.55
CA LEU A 88 15.29 -15.27 2.97
C LEU A 88 15.34 -15.86 1.57
N SER A 89 14.39 -16.76 1.32
CA SER A 89 14.13 -17.26 -0.03
C SER A 89 13.58 -16.14 -0.92
N SER A 90 13.77 -16.28 -2.22
CA SER A 90 13.27 -15.34 -3.24
C SER A 90 11.75 -15.16 -3.15
N THR A 91 11.03 -16.24 -2.80
CA THR A 91 9.59 -16.21 -2.53
C THR A 91 9.23 -15.47 -1.25
N ALA A 92 10.04 -15.58 -0.19
CA ALA A 92 9.82 -14.88 1.06
C ALA A 92 10.04 -13.37 0.90
N VAL A 93 11.09 -12.96 0.18
CA VAL A 93 11.34 -11.55 -0.17
C VAL A 93 10.12 -10.94 -0.89
N LEU A 94 9.58 -11.65 -1.89
CA LEU A 94 8.41 -11.18 -2.63
C LEU A 94 7.16 -11.06 -1.76
N ASN A 95 6.96 -12.00 -0.83
CA ASN A 95 5.83 -11.96 0.11
C ASN A 95 5.94 -10.80 1.10
N ILE A 96 7.14 -10.53 1.62
CA ILE A 96 7.39 -9.39 2.51
C ILE A 96 7.13 -8.10 1.75
N PHE A 97 7.69 -7.97 0.54
CA PHE A 97 7.49 -6.80 -0.29
C PHE A 97 6.01 -6.53 -0.57
N ARG A 98 5.23 -7.56 -0.91
CA ARG A 98 3.77 -7.46 -1.07
C ARG A 98 3.09 -6.95 0.20
N LYS A 99 3.41 -7.55 1.36
CA LYS A 99 2.82 -7.13 2.65
C LYS A 99 3.12 -5.66 2.95
N LEU A 100 4.34 -5.20 2.69
CA LEU A 100 4.72 -3.79 2.89
C LEU A 100 3.94 -2.84 1.99
N LEU A 101 3.71 -3.22 0.72
CA LEU A 101 2.88 -2.43 -0.18
C LEU A 101 1.43 -2.36 0.30
N GLU A 102 0.85 -3.49 0.70
CA GLU A 102 -0.52 -3.58 1.24
C GLU A 102 -0.68 -2.76 2.52
N GLU A 103 0.25 -2.90 3.47
CA GLU A 103 0.31 -2.10 4.70
C GLU A 103 0.32 -0.61 4.38
N GLN A 104 1.17 -0.18 3.45
CA GLN A 104 1.27 1.22 3.08
C GLN A 104 -0.02 1.75 2.42
N THR A 105 -0.68 0.94 1.59
CA THR A 105 -1.97 1.34 1.01
C THR A 105 -3.08 1.44 2.06
N ASN A 106 -3.09 0.56 3.06
CA ASN A 106 -4.06 0.63 4.15
C ASN A 106 -3.86 1.88 5.00
N ILE A 107 -2.61 2.23 5.33
CA ILE A 107 -2.27 3.47 6.06
C ILE A 107 -2.80 4.69 5.29
N GLN A 108 -2.53 4.77 3.98
CA GLN A 108 -3.02 5.88 3.14
C GLN A 108 -4.55 5.99 3.10
N LEU A 109 -5.27 4.86 3.11
CA LEU A 109 -6.73 4.85 3.17
C LEU A 109 -7.25 5.33 4.52
N MET A 110 -6.60 4.91 5.62
CA MET A 110 -6.92 5.38 6.96
C MET A 110 -6.72 6.89 7.08
N ASP A 111 -5.60 7.44 6.60
CA ASP A 111 -5.33 8.88 6.63
C ASP A 111 -6.41 9.68 5.89
N LYS A 112 -6.79 9.21 4.68
CA LYS A 112 -7.86 9.83 3.89
C LYS A 112 -9.20 9.78 4.61
N ASN A 113 -9.51 8.68 5.30
CA ASN A 113 -10.75 8.54 6.05
C ASN A 113 -10.78 9.44 7.29
N VAL A 114 -9.67 9.58 8.01
CA VAL A 114 -9.55 10.50 9.15
C VAL A 114 -9.72 11.94 8.71
N ILE A 115 -9.08 12.36 7.61
CA ILE A 115 -9.24 13.71 7.05
C ILE A 115 -10.71 13.97 6.70
N LYS A 116 -11.35 13.05 5.95
CA LYS A 116 -12.78 13.17 5.60
C LYS A 116 -13.68 13.20 6.83
N ALA A 117 -13.38 12.42 7.87
CA ALA A 117 -14.14 12.42 9.11
C ALA A 117 -14.01 13.76 9.86
N LYS A 118 -12.80 14.32 9.93
CA LYS A 118 -12.57 15.66 10.52
C LYS A 118 -13.34 16.74 9.76
N GLU A 119 -13.28 16.74 8.43
CA GLU A 119 -14.03 17.70 7.60
C GLU A 119 -15.55 17.61 7.79
N ARG A 120 -16.09 16.38 7.87
CA ARG A 120 -17.51 16.15 8.15
C ARG A 120 -17.90 16.56 9.56
N GLY A 121 -17.03 16.32 10.55
CA GLY A 121 -17.22 16.77 11.94
C GLY A 121 -17.22 18.29 12.07
N LEU A 122 -16.31 18.98 11.39
CA LEU A 122 -16.23 20.44 11.34
C LEU A 122 -17.45 21.08 10.64
N LYS A 123 -18.06 20.39 9.67
CA LYS A 123 -19.25 20.87 8.94
C LYS A 123 -20.59 20.57 9.63
N LYS A 124 -20.62 19.81 10.73
CA LYS A 124 -21.87 19.34 11.38
C LYS A 124 -22.65 20.40 12.18
N ASN A 125 -22.21 21.66 12.25
CA ASN A 125 -22.92 22.71 12.99
C ASN A 125 -23.61 23.77 12.12
N ARG A 126 -23.88 23.47 10.84
CA ARG A 126 -24.84 24.23 10.03
C ARG A 126 -26.15 23.47 9.89
N PHE A 127 -26.80 23.18 11.02
CA PHE A 127 -28.25 22.99 10.97
C PHE A 127 -28.83 24.31 10.48
N ASN A 128 -29.52 24.29 9.34
CA ASN A 128 -30.43 25.37 8.98
C ASN A 128 -31.45 25.46 10.13
N LYS A 129 -31.22 26.40 11.07
CA LYS A 129 -32.28 26.87 11.96
C LYS A 129 -33.26 27.61 11.06
N VAL A 130 -34.19 26.85 10.47
CA VAL A 130 -35.36 27.42 9.83
C VAL A 130 -36.18 28.03 10.97
N HIS A 131 -35.99 29.32 11.21
CA HIS A 131 -36.94 30.10 12.00
C HIS A 131 -38.09 30.44 11.04
N PRO A 132 -39.27 29.81 11.16
CA PRO A 132 -40.42 30.28 10.42
C PRO A 132 -40.72 31.70 10.90
N VAL A 133 -40.51 32.69 10.03
CA VAL A 133 -40.96 34.06 10.28
C VAL A 133 -42.48 34.02 10.17
N LEU A 134 -43.16 33.97 11.31
CA LEU A 134 -44.61 33.99 11.37
C LEU A 134 -45.08 35.44 11.24
N VAL A 135 -45.51 35.81 10.03
CA VAL A 135 -46.20 37.09 9.81
C VAL A 135 -47.71 36.84 9.75
N PRO A 136 -48.54 37.58 10.51
CA PRO A 136 -48.20 38.61 11.49
C PRO A 136 -47.68 38.02 12.82
N ASP A 137 -46.86 38.79 13.53
CA ASP A 137 -46.25 38.42 14.81
C ASP A 137 -47.33 38.02 15.84
N GLY A 138 -47.26 36.78 16.35
CA GLY A 138 -48.14 36.31 17.44
C GLY A 138 -48.78 34.94 17.24
N ARG A 139 -48.58 34.25 16.10
CA ARG A 139 -49.04 32.86 15.97
C ARG A 139 -48.09 31.89 16.69
N GLN A 140 -48.64 31.04 17.55
CA GLN A 140 -47.92 29.86 18.05
C GLN A 140 -47.96 28.75 16.99
N PRO A 141 -46.91 27.92 16.87
CA PRO A 141 -46.90 26.80 15.93
C PRO A 141 -47.91 25.74 16.39
N THR A 142 -49.05 25.65 15.72
CA THR A 142 -50.03 24.60 15.97
C THR A 142 -49.59 23.33 15.26
N VAL A 143 -49.21 22.30 16.03
CA VAL A 143 -48.95 20.96 15.50
C VAL A 143 -50.30 20.28 15.29
N SER A 144 -50.74 20.15 14.04
CA SER A 144 -51.91 19.34 13.69
C SER A 144 -51.47 17.90 13.41
N PHE A 145 -52.11 16.95 14.10
CA PHE A 145 -51.94 15.52 13.82
C PHE A 145 -53.03 15.08 12.85
N ILE A 146 -52.65 14.37 11.80
CA ILE A 146 -53.59 13.68 10.92
C ILE A 146 -53.89 12.34 11.60
N LEU A 147 -55.12 12.17 12.08
CA LEU A 147 -55.63 10.86 12.50
C LEU A 147 -56.13 10.14 11.24
N TYR A 148 -55.41 9.09 10.85
CA TYR A 148 -55.91 8.14 9.86
C TYR A 148 -56.85 7.17 10.58
N THR A 149 -58.11 7.15 10.15
CA THR A 149 -59.10 6.11 10.47
C THR A 149 -58.89 4.88 9.61
#